data_AF-A0AA88D4N2-F1
#
_entry.id   AF-A0AA88D4N2-F1
#
_cell.length_a   1.000
_cell.length_b   1.000
_cell.length_c   1.000
_cell.angle_alpha   90.00
_cell.angle_beta   90.00
_cell.angle_gamma   90.00
#
_symmetry.space_group_name_H-M   'P 1'
#
loop_
_entity.id
_entity.type
_entity.pdbx_description
1 polymer ?
#
loop_
_entity_poly.entity_id
_entity_poly.type
_entity_poly.pdbx_seq_one_letter_code
_entity_poly.pdbx_strand_id
1 'polypeptide(L)'
;MFAFLSCLQLRQPRHQWTTKSVGPQNDSKLWDPDNLPAKIKIFTWKCFHDFLPTFGNLRARHVDCSEVCRRCREGKESTIHALVQCASVAEVWGASSFATGVMKFKGDSFKEFLLFMKAQVSKEDFMVFLTPSLETVARKEQVYPWPWRESSEAQRNYGRCPILVS
;
A
#
# COMPACT_ATOMS: atom_id res chain seq x y z
N MET A 1 10.59 -12.05 10.00
CA MET A 1 9.13 -11.91 10.23
C MET A 1 8.76 -11.73 11.71
N PHE A 2 9.68 -11.98 12.67
CA PHE A 2 9.34 -12.03 14.10
C PHE A 2 9.51 -10.71 14.89
N ALA A 3 10.19 -9.69 14.37
CA ALA A 3 10.37 -8.42 15.10
C ALA A 3 9.14 -7.48 15.07
N PHE A 4 8.18 -7.72 14.18
CA PHE A 4 6.96 -6.90 14.08
C PHE A 4 5.88 -7.28 15.09
N LEU A 5 5.86 -8.54 15.52
CA LEU A 5 4.79 -9.06 16.36
C LEU A 5 4.87 -8.56 17.81
N SER A 6 6.05 -8.23 18.33
CA SER A 6 6.15 -7.74 19.72
C SER A 6 5.68 -6.30 19.92
N CYS A 7 5.55 -5.51 18.85
CA CYS A 7 5.05 -4.12 18.93
C CYS A 7 3.54 -4.03 18.69
N LEU A 8 2.96 -4.99 17.96
CA LEU A 8 1.51 -5.11 17.69
C LEU A 8 0.68 -5.57 18.89
N GLN A 9 1.32 -5.95 20.00
CA GLN A 9 0.67 -6.43 21.22
C GLN A 9 0.34 -5.34 22.25
N LEU A 10 0.63 -4.06 21.97
CA LEU A 10 0.07 -2.97 22.77
C LEU A 10 -1.40 -2.80 22.42
N ARG A 11 -2.25 -3.32 23.30
CA ARG A 11 -3.72 -3.34 23.25
C ARG A 11 -4.28 -1.90 23.28
N GLN A 12 -4.38 -1.27 22.10
CA GLN A 12 -4.96 0.06 21.90
C GLN A 12 -6.51 0.03 21.86
N PRO A 13 -7.21 1.14 22.15
CA PRO A 13 -8.66 1.18 22.32
C PRO A 13 -9.42 0.72 21.06
N ARG A 14 -10.55 0.06 21.29
CA ARG A 14 -11.41 -0.51 20.26
C ARG A 14 -12.07 0.62 19.45
N HIS A 15 -11.52 1.00 18.30
CA HIS A 15 -12.14 1.98 17.41
C HIS A 15 -13.56 1.52 17.02
N GLN A 16 -14.53 2.44 17.09
CA GLN A 16 -15.90 2.16 16.66
C GLN A 16 -16.00 2.36 15.14
N TRP A 17 -15.60 1.35 14.37
CA TRP A 17 -15.58 1.40 12.90
C TRP A 17 -16.99 1.55 12.31
N THR A 18 -17.23 2.61 11.54
CA THR A 18 -18.50 2.83 10.84
C THR A 18 -18.42 2.37 9.38
N THR A 19 -19.57 2.05 8.78
CA THR A 19 -19.69 1.69 7.35
C THR A 19 -20.10 2.88 6.48
N LYS A 20 -20.16 4.09 7.05
CA LYS A 20 -20.66 5.27 6.32
C LYS A 20 -19.72 5.54 5.14
N SER A 21 -20.28 5.48 3.93
CA SER A 21 -19.61 5.93 2.71
C SER A 21 -19.16 7.36 2.92
N VAL A 22 -17.87 7.60 2.74
CA VAL A 22 -17.34 8.95 2.91
C VAL A 22 -17.71 9.79 1.70
N GLY A 23 -18.30 10.97 1.94
CA GLY A 23 -18.71 11.90 0.88
C GLY A 23 -17.52 12.44 0.07
N PRO A 24 -17.71 13.42 -0.81
CA PRO A 24 -16.59 14.08 -1.49
C PRO A 24 -15.71 14.78 -0.45
N GLN A 25 -14.47 14.33 -0.31
CA GLN A 25 -13.58 14.78 0.76
C GLN A 25 -12.52 15.70 0.20
N ASN A 26 -12.28 16.80 0.90
CA ASN A 26 -11.15 17.65 0.61
C ASN A 26 -9.87 16.92 1.02
N ASP A 27 -9.08 16.48 0.04
CA ASP A 27 -7.82 15.77 0.23
C ASP A 27 -6.68 16.70 0.66
N SER A 28 -6.88 18.02 0.67
CA SER A 28 -5.89 19.01 1.11
C SER A 28 -5.31 18.71 2.49
N LYS A 29 -6.16 18.25 3.43
CA LYS A 29 -5.76 17.93 4.81
C LYS A 29 -4.92 16.65 4.94
N LEU A 30 -4.78 15.86 3.87
CA LEU A 30 -3.88 14.71 3.86
C LEU A 30 -2.42 15.14 3.70
N TRP A 31 -2.19 16.25 3.00
CA TRP A 31 -0.87 16.72 2.61
C TRP A 31 -0.28 17.76 3.56
N ASP A 32 -1.01 18.14 4.61
CA ASP A 32 -0.55 19.12 5.60
C ASP A 32 0.84 18.76 6.16
N PRO A 33 1.78 19.73 6.19
CA PRO A 33 3.17 19.48 6.55
C PRO A 33 3.35 18.96 7.98
N ASP A 34 2.43 19.26 8.89
CA ASP A 34 2.51 18.77 10.28
C ASP A 34 1.86 17.39 10.48
N ASN A 35 1.24 16.82 9.44
CA ASN A 35 0.36 15.66 9.62
C ASN A 35 1.07 14.30 9.57
N LEU A 36 2.19 14.20 8.84
CA LEU A 36 2.87 12.92 8.60
C LEU A 36 4.39 13.14 8.41
N PRO A 37 5.25 12.20 8.83
CA PRO A 37 6.67 12.21 8.46
C PRO A 37 6.86 12.19 6.94
N ALA A 38 7.91 12.84 6.43
CA ALA A 38 8.14 12.99 4.98
C ALA A 38 8.11 11.67 4.21
N LYS A 39 8.74 10.62 4.75
CA LYS A 39 8.75 9.28 4.13
C LYS A 39 7.33 8.69 3.99
N ILE A 40 6.51 8.85 5.04
CA ILE A 40 5.12 8.38 5.05
C ILE A 40 4.26 9.22 4.12
N LYS A 41 4.48 10.54 4.03
CA LYS A 41 3.80 11.41 3.06
C LYS A 41 4.05 10.96 1.63
N ILE A 42 5.31 10.77 1.24
CA ILE A 42 5.68 10.35 -0.12
C ILE A 42 5.04 9.00 -0.44
N PHE A 43 5.10 8.05 0.49
CA PHE A 43 4.44 6.76 0.33
C PHE A 43 2.93 6.90 0.15
N THR A 44 2.28 7.67 1.02
CA THR A 44 0.82 7.92 0.98
C THR A 44 0.44 8.56 -0.36
N TRP A 45 1.21 9.52 -0.84
CA TRP A 45 1.04 10.16 -2.14
C TRP A 45 1.14 9.15 -3.27
N LYS A 46 2.19 8.32 -3.28
CA LYS A 46 2.34 7.27 -4.29
C LYS A 46 1.15 6.30 -4.28
N CYS A 47 0.62 5.95 -3.11
CA CYS A 47 -0.53 5.06 -3.04
C CYS A 47 -1.83 5.73 -3.46
N PHE A 48 -2.03 7.00 -3.08
CA PHE A 48 -3.22 7.79 -3.39
C PHE A 48 -3.40 7.98 -4.91
N HIS A 49 -2.29 8.04 -5.64
CA HIS A 49 -2.27 8.24 -7.09
C HIS A 49 -1.90 6.97 -7.88
N ASP A 50 -1.91 5.78 -7.27
CA ASP A 50 -1.54 4.51 -7.92
C ASP A 50 -0.16 4.54 -8.63
N PHE A 51 0.80 5.21 -8.01
CA PHE A 51 2.21 5.24 -8.44
C PHE A 51 3.06 4.10 -7.86
N LEU A 52 2.51 3.26 -6.99
CA LEU A 52 3.25 2.07 -6.53
C LEU A 52 3.55 1.13 -7.71
N PRO A 53 4.73 0.47 -7.71
CA PRO A 53 5.12 -0.49 -8.73
C PRO A 53 4.45 -1.85 -8.50
N THR A 54 3.12 -1.87 -8.48
CA THR A 54 2.35 -3.11 -8.50
C THR A 54 2.35 -3.70 -9.91
N PHE A 55 2.17 -5.01 -10.05
CA PHE A 55 2.13 -5.61 -11.39
C PHE A 55 1.00 -5.07 -12.27
N GLY A 56 -0.16 -4.73 -11.69
CA GLY A 56 -1.22 -4.07 -12.43
C GLY A 56 -0.79 -2.71 -12.99
N ASN A 57 -0.08 -1.91 -12.19
CA ASN A 57 0.41 -0.59 -12.62
C ASN A 57 1.59 -0.68 -13.60
N LEU A 58 2.46 -1.67 -13.43
CA LEU A 58 3.55 -1.94 -14.38
C LEU A 58 2.99 -2.35 -15.75
N ARG A 59 2.00 -3.26 -15.77
CA ARG A 59 1.34 -3.67 -17.01
C ARG A 59 0.61 -2.51 -17.68
N ALA A 60 -0.08 -1.67 -16.90
CA ALA A 60 -0.73 -0.45 -17.40
C ALA A 60 0.27 0.56 -17.99
N ARG A 61 1.54 0.53 -17.56
CA ARG A 61 2.66 1.30 -18.11
C ARG A 61 3.42 0.55 -19.21
N HIS A 62 2.81 -0.47 -19.82
CA HIS A 62 3.37 -1.26 -20.92
C HIS A 62 4.64 -2.05 -20.59
N VAL A 63 4.89 -2.33 -19.31
CA VAL A 63 5.94 -3.28 -18.92
C VAL A 63 5.42 -4.69 -19.14
N ASP A 64 6.18 -5.50 -19.88
CA ASP A 64 5.80 -6.90 -20.13
C ASP A 64 6.03 -7.76 -18.88
N CYS A 65 5.00 -7.82 -18.05
CA CYS A 65 4.93 -8.69 -16.89
C CYS A 65 3.51 -9.25 -16.73
N SER A 66 3.37 -10.36 -16.01
CA SER A 66 2.07 -10.81 -15.51
C SER A 66 1.48 -9.77 -14.57
N GLU A 67 0.17 -9.51 -14.67
CA GLU A 67 -0.56 -8.62 -13.75
C GLU A 67 -1.04 -9.32 -12.48
N VAL A 68 -0.81 -10.63 -12.35
CA VAL A 68 -1.26 -11.45 -11.22
C VAL A 68 -0.39 -11.20 -9.99
N CYS A 69 -1.02 -11.09 -8.81
CA CYS A 69 -0.32 -10.95 -7.54
C CYS A 69 0.57 -12.16 -7.26
N ARG A 70 1.88 -11.95 -7.08
CA ARG A 70 2.81 -13.06 -6.79
C ARG A 70 2.73 -13.58 -5.35
N ARG A 71 2.10 -12.83 -4.44
CA ARG A 71 1.95 -13.26 -3.03
C ARG A 71 0.87 -14.33 -2.89
N CYS A 72 -0.36 -14.00 -3.28
CA CYS A 72 -1.49 -14.94 -3.23
C CYS A 72 -1.68 -15.74 -4.51
N ARG A 73 -0.98 -15.42 -5.61
CA ARG A 73 -1.09 -16.07 -6.93
C ARG A 73 -2.48 -15.96 -7.57
N GLU A 74 -3.26 -15.00 -7.12
CA GLU A 74 -4.66 -14.82 -7.50
C GLU A 74 -4.96 -13.33 -7.70
N GLY A 75 -5.81 -13.03 -8.68
CA GLY A 75 -6.30 -11.68 -8.95
C GLY A 75 -5.22 -10.72 -9.49
N LYS A 76 -5.70 -9.61 -10.06
CA LYS A 76 -4.84 -8.51 -10.52
C LYS A 76 -4.23 -7.77 -9.34
N GLU A 77 -2.92 -7.57 -9.37
CA GLU A 77 -2.21 -6.84 -8.32
C GLU A 77 -2.37 -5.33 -8.48
N SER A 78 -3.43 -4.77 -7.89
CA SER A 78 -3.62 -3.33 -7.69
C SER A 78 -2.95 -2.85 -6.39
N THR A 79 -2.89 -1.54 -6.17
CA THR A 79 -2.39 -0.95 -4.91
C THR A 79 -3.19 -1.44 -3.71
N ILE A 80 -4.53 -1.44 -3.81
CA ILE A 80 -5.42 -1.94 -2.73
C ILE A 80 -5.24 -3.43 -2.51
N HIS A 81 -5.05 -4.21 -3.56
CA HIS A 81 -4.79 -5.63 -3.44
C HIS A 81 -3.45 -5.87 -2.74
N ALA A 82 -2.39 -5.23 -3.20
CA ALA A 82 -1.04 -5.40 -2.67
C ALA A 82 -0.89 -4.97 -1.19
N LEU A 83 -1.75 -4.08 -0.71
CA LEU A 83 -1.65 -3.50 0.63
C LEU A 83 -2.74 -3.95 1.60
N VAL A 84 -3.91 -4.36 1.13
CA VAL A 84 -5.08 -4.60 1.98
C VAL A 84 -5.79 -5.91 1.65
N GLN A 85 -6.15 -6.14 0.38
CA GLN A 85 -7.05 -7.25 0.01
C GLN A 85 -6.34 -8.58 -0.29
N CYS A 86 -5.02 -8.56 -0.51
CA CYS A 86 -4.25 -9.79 -0.75
C CYS A 86 -4.36 -10.74 0.45
N ALA A 87 -4.66 -12.02 0.21
CA ALA A 87 -4.83 -13.03 1.27
C ALA A 87 -3.63 -13.09 2.23
N SER A 88 -2.40 -13.10 1.70
CA SER A 88 -1.16 -13.08 2.51
C SER A 88 -0.99 -11.80 3.36
N VAL A 89 -1.64 -10.71 2.97
CA VAL A 89 -1.59 -9.42 3.68
C VAL A 89 -2.75 -9.31 4.68
N ALA A 90 -3.90 -9.91 4.37
CA ALA A 90 -5.02 -10.03 5.28
C ALA A 90 -4.65 -10.73 6.60
N GLU A 91 -3.74 -11.71 6.57
CA GLU A 91 -3.18 -12.34 7.77
C GLU A 91 -2.45 -11.33 8.68
N VAL A 92 -1.65 -10.44 8.08
CA VAL A 92 -0.93 -9.38 8.82
C VAL A 92 -1.92 -8.41 9.47
N TRP A 93 -2.96 -8.01 8.74
CA TRP A 93 -4.00 -7.14 9.28
C TRP A 93 -4.87 -7.83 10.33
N GLY A 94 -5.14 -9.13 10.16
CA GLY A 94 -5.89 -9.95 11.11
C GLY A 94 -5.23 -10.04 12.49
N ALA A 95 -3.89 -9.97 12.53
CA ALA A 95 -3.11 -9.90 13.77
C ALA A 95 -2.99 -8.47 14.36
N SER A 96 -3.62 -7.46 13.74
CA SER A 96 -3.52 -6.04 14.14
C SER A 96 -4.83 -5.47 14.69
N SER A 97 -4.74 -4.30 15.33
CA SER A 97 -5.92 -3.51 15.74
C SER A 97 -6.78 -3.02 14.56
N PHE A 98 -6.27 -3.09 13.33
CA PHE A 98 -6.95 -2.63 12.12
C PHE A 98 -7.83 -3.69 11.44
N ALA A 99 -7.81 -4.94 11.91
CA ALA A 99 -8.53 -6.06 11.29
C ALA A 99 -10.00 -5.73 10.98
N THR A 100 -10.70 -5.12 11.94
CA THR A 100 -12.12 -4.78 11.78
C THR A 100 -12.33 -3.65 10.76
N GLY A 101 -11.44 -2.66 10.70
CA GLY A 101 -11.51 -1.59 9.71
C GLY A 101 -11.28 -2.11 8.29
N VAL A 102 -10.25 -2.95 8.13
CA VAL A 102 -9.92 -3.61 6.85
C VAL A 102 -11.09 -4.45 6.34
N MET A 103 -11.72 -5.26 7.20
CA MET A 103 -12.87 -6.10 6.80
C MET A 103 -14.14 -5.29 6.45
N LYS A 104 -14.31 -4.12 7.06
CA LYS A 104 -15.49 -3.26 6.82
C LYS A 104 -15.39 -2.42 5.56
N PHE A 105 -14.19 -2.21 5.04
CA PHE A 105 -14.00 -1.47 3.79
C PHE A 105 -14.59 -2.24 2.60
N LYS A 106 -15.36 -1.54 1.76
CA LYS A 106 -16.04 -2.11 0.58
C LYS A 106 -15.65 -1.45 -0.76
N GLY A 107 -14.71 -0.51 -0.74
CA GLY A 107 -14.22 0.14 -1.96
C GLY A 107 -13.22 -0.72 -2.72
N ASP A 108 -12.83 -0.23 -3.90
CA ASP A 108 -11.94 -0.91 -4.85
C ASP A 108 -10.64 -0.15 -5.12
N SER A 109 -10.47 1.04 -4.55
CA SER A 109 -9.27 1.86 -4.68
C SER A 109 -8.59 2.10 -3.34
N PHE A 110 -7.25 2.20 -3.37
CA PHE A 110 -6.51 2.52 -2.15
C PHE A 110 -6.74 3.97 -1.70
N LYS A 111 -7.05 4.87 -2.64
CA LYS A 111 -7.50 6.23 -2.34
C LYS A 111 -8.71 6.24 -1.42
N GLU A 112 -9.78 5.51 -1.78
CA GLU A 112 -10.97 5.40 -0.95
C GLU A 112 -10.66 4.78 0.40
N PHE A 113 -9.77 3.77 0.42
CA PHE A 113 -9.32 3.15 1.66
C PHE A 113 -8.60 4.13 2.59
N LEU A 114 -7.67 4.94 2.06
CA LEU A 114 -6.96 5.97 2.83
C LEU A 114 -7.93 7.01 3.41
N LEU A 115 -8.88 7.45 2.61
CA LEU A 115 -9.91 8.40 3.01
C LEU A 115 -10.86 7.81 4.07
N PHE A 116 -11.23 6.54 3.93
CA PHE A 116 -11.98 5.78 4.93
C PHE A 116 -11.19 5.70 6.25
N MET A 117 -9.93 5.27 6.20
CA MET A 117 -9.10 5.15 7.40
C MET A 117 -8.91 6.50 8.10
N LYS A 118 -8.52 7.55 7.37
CA LYS A 118 -8.31 8.91 7.93
C LYS A 118 -9.55 9.44 8.65
N ALA A 119 -10.74 9.08 8.19
CA ALA A 119 -11.99 9.52 8.81
C ALA A 119 -12.36 8.75 10.10
N GLN A 120 -11.73 7.59 10.36
CA GLN A 120 -12.14 6.67 11.42
C GLN A 120 -11.09 6.46 12.51
N VAL A 121 -9.83 6.80 12.24
CA VAL A 121 -8.70 6.54 13.16
C VAL A 121 -7.97 7.82 13.55
N SER A 122 -7.28 7.79 14.70
CA SER A 122 -6.43 8.89 15.15
C SER A 122 -5.27 9.12 14.18
N LYS A 123 -4.61 10.26 14.25
CA LYS A 123 -3.41 10.54 13.45
C LYS A 123 -2.32 9.50 13.71
N GLU A 124 -2.17 9.10 14.96
CA GLU A 124 -1.20 8.12 15.44
C GLU A 124 -1.49 6.75 14.83
N ASP A 125 -2.73 6.29 14.93
CA ASP A 125 -3.14 4.99 14.38
C ASP A 125 -3.07 4.99 12.84
N PHE A 126 -3.35 6.12 12.20
CA PHE A 126 -3.18 6.27 10.76
C PHE A 126 -1.71 6.08 10.36
N MET A 127 -0.77 6.65 11.11
CA MET A 127 0.67 6.43 10.89
C MET A 127 1.09 4.99 11.18
N VAL A 128 0.56 4.38 12.25
CA VAL A 128 0.81 2.97 12.58
C VAL A 128 0.31 2.04 11.48
N PHE A 129 -0.79 2.36 10.81
CA PHE A 129 -1.26 1.60 9.64
C PHE A 129 -0.31 1.75 8.42
N LEU A 130 0.14 2.97 8.14
CA LEU A 130 0.97 3.25 6.96
C LEU A 130 2.39 2.69 7.05
N THR A 131 2.92 2.49 8.26
CA THR A 131 4.28 2.00 8.49
C THR A 131 4.51 0.56 8.00
N PRO A 132 3.74 -0.47 8.42
CA PRO A 132 3.87 -1.82 7.92
C PRO A 132 3.44 -1.94 6.45
N SER A 133 2.54 -1.07 5.97
CA SER A 133 2.19 -0.96 4.55
C SER A 133 3.40 -0.55 3.70
N LEU A 134 4.12 0.48 4.15
CA LEU A 134 5.35 0.94 3.53
C LEU A 134 6.43 -0.14 3.53
N GLU A 135 6.61 -0.88 4.61
CA GLU A 135 7.59 -1.96 4.68
C GLU A 135 7.21 -3.17 3.83
N THR A 136 5.92 -3.49 3.76
CA THR A 136 5.36 -4.54 2.89
C THR A 136 5.65 -4.25 1.42
N VAL A 137 5.71 -2.98 1.04
CA VAL A 137 6.09 -2.49 -0.30
C VAL A 137 7.59 -2.36 -0.46
N ALA A 138 8.32 -1.85 0.53
CA ALA A 138 9.78 -1.74 0.48
C ALA A 138 10.44 -3.13 0.34
N ARG A 139 9.89 -4.16 0.98
CA ARG A 139 10.29 -5.55 0.77
C ARG A 139 10.05 -6.00 -0.68
N LYS A 140 8.98 -5.55 -1.33
CA LYS A 140 8.76 -5.84 -2.76
C LYS A 140 9.78 -5.18 -3.66
N GLU A 141 10.16 -3.93 -3.38
CA GLU A 141 11.20 -3.23 -4.16
C GLU A 141 12.57 -3.93 -4.07
N GLN A 142 12.82 -4.72 -3.01
CA GLN A 142 14.02 -5.55 -2.85
C GLN A 142 13.86 -7.00 -3.38
N VAL A 143 12.66 -7.59 -3.28
CA VAL A 143 12.41 -9.00 -3.64
C VAL A 143 12.10 -9.17 -5.13
N TYR A 144 11.60 -8.14 -5.81
CA TYR A 144 11.53 -8.20 -7.27
C TYR A 144 12.92 -7.93 -7.84
N PRO A 145 13.55 -8.91 -8.52
CA PRO A 145 14.59 -8.55 -9.46
C PRO A 145 13.87 -7.70 -10.49
N TRP A 146 14.03 -6.38 -10.40
CA TRP A 146 13.65 -5.50 -11.49
C TRP A 146 14.26 -6.12 -12.74
N PRO A 147 13.49 -6.44 -13.80
CA PRO A 147 14.03 -7.10 -14.99
C PRO A 147 15.28 -6.39 -15.56
N TRP A 148 15.36 -5.08 -15.28
CA TRP A 148 16.40 -4.12 -15.62
C TRP A 148 17.69 -4.16 -14.79
N ARG A 149 17.65 -4.75 -13.58
CA ARG A 149 18.77 -4.70 -12.63
C ARG A 149 19.83 -5.76 -12.91
N GLU A 150 19.49 -6.85 -13.59
CA GLU A 150 20.41 -8.00 -13.75
C GLU A 150 20.49 -8.60 -15.16
N SER A 151 19.61 -8.28 -16.11
CA SER A 151 19.74 -8.79 -17.48
C SER A 151 20.25 -7.73 -18.45
N SER A 152 21.41 -8.00 -19.06
CA SER A 152 21.97 -7.21 -20.17
C SER A 152 21.03 -7.16 -21.39
N GLU A 153 20.14 -8.15 -21.52
CA GLU A 153 19.08 -8.23 -22.53
C GLU A 153 17.95 -7.22 -22.32
N ALA A 154 17.44 -7.04 -21.09
CA ALA A 154 16.39 -6.04 -20.83
C ALA A 154 16.90 -4.61 -21.04
N GLN A 155 18.17 -4.34 -20.68
CA GLN A 155 18.81 -3.04 -20.91
C GLN A 155 19.02 -2.74 -22.41
N ARG A 156 19.32 -3.75 -23.23
CA ARG A 156 19.45 -3.61 -24.69
C ARG A 156 18.11 -3.37 -25.39
N ASN A 157 17.08 -4.11 -25.02
CA ASN A 157 15.81 -4.11 -25.76
C ASN A 157 14.89 -2.94 -25.40
N TYR A 158 15.02 -2.39 -24.19
CA TYR A 158 14.02 -1.44 -23.68
C TYR A 158 14.62 -0.16 -23.04
N GLY A 159 15.96 0.01 -23.04
CA GLY A 159 16.62 1.25 -22.59
C GLY A 159 16.78 1.41 -21.07
N ARG A 160 17.09 2.63 -20.59
CA ARG A 160 17.19 2.94 -19.15
C ARG A 160 15.78 3.08 -18.56
N CYS A 161 15.58 2.59 -17.32
CA CYS A 161 14.30 2.69 -16.61
C CYS A 161 13.76 4.14 -16.59
N PRO A 162 12.56 4.43 -17.16
CA PRO A 162 12.00 5.78 -17.19
C PRO A 162 11.71 6.37 -15.80
N ILE A 163 11.57 5.51 -14.78
CA ILE A 163 11.22 5.88 -13.41
C ILE A 163 12.47 6.28 -12.59
N LEU A 164 13.67 6.00 -13.08
CA LEU A 164 14.94 6.33 -12.41
C LEU A 164 15.66 7.52 -13.05
N VAL A 165 15.00 8.27 -13.94
CA VAL A 165 15.52 9.52 -14.51
C VAL A 165 14.83 10.71 -13.85
N SER A 166 15.11 10.89 -12.56
CA SER A 166 14.83 12.13 -11.82
C SER A 166 15.77 12.22 -10.63
#